data_AF-A0A9W5TX30-F1
#
_entry.id   AF-A0A9W5TX30-F1
#
_cell.length_a   1.000
_cell.length_b   1.000
_cell.length_c   1.000
_cell.angle_alpha   90.00
_cell.angle_beta   90.00
_cell.angle_gamma   90.00
#
_symmetry.space_group_name_H-M   'P 1'
#
loop_
_entity.id
_entity.type
_entity.pdbx_description
1 polymer ?
#
loop_
_entity_poly.entity_id
_entity_poly.type
_entity_poly.pdbx_seq_one_letter_code
_entity_poly.pdbx_strand_id
1 'polypeptide(L)' 'MKVLNDDERCMMRICLIGANGQIGHHLVNLLSNNDEYSVKAMVRKEEQAKALRENGVDRS' A
#
# COMPACT_ATOMS: atom_id res chain seq x y z
N MET A 1 -5.24 23.63 -13.22
CA MET A 1 -5.18 22.18 -13.00
C MET A 1 -5.03 21.95 -11.50
N LYS A 2 -6.10 21.56 -10.80
CA LYS A 2 -5.91 21.00 -9.45
C LYS A 2 -5.31 19.62 -9.68
N VAL A 3 -4.07 19.44 -9.24
CA VAL A 3 -3.54 18.10 -8.98
C VAL A 3 -4.42 17.58 -7.84
N LEU A 4 -5.38 16.73 -8.16
CA LEU A 4 -6.13 16.00 -7.14
C LEU A 4 -5.09 15.11 -6.46
N ASN A 5 -4.90 15.28 -5.16
CA ASN A 5 -4.03 14.38 -4.40
C ASN A 5 -4.64 12.98 -4.53
N ASP A 6 -3.82 11.96 -4.80
CA ASP A 6 -4.31 10.58 -4.96
C ASP A 6 -5.13 10.09 -3.75
N ASP A 7 -4.92 10.69 -2.57
CA ASP A 7 -5.74 10.54 -1.36
C ASP A 7 -7.23 10.86 -1.52
N GLU A 8 -7.64 11.71 -2.48
CA GLU A 8 -9.03 12.15 -2.66
C GLU A 8 -9.86 11.20 -3.54
N ARG A 9 -9.23 10.23 -4.23
CA ARG A 9 -9.93 9.18 -5.00
C ARG A 9 -10.21 7.92 -4.21
N CYS A 10 -9.53 7.73 -3.09
CA CYS A 10 -9.61 6.51 -2.34
C CYS A 10 -10.86 6.46 -1.44
N MET A 11 -11.74 5.49 -1.70
CA MET A 11 -12.96 5.26 -0.92
C MET A 11 -12.67 4.46 0.37
N MET A 12 -11.67 3.57 0.38
CA MET A 12 -11.35 2.72 1.54
C MET A 12 -9.86 2.65 1.88
N ARG A 13 -9.54 2.94 3.14
CA ARG A 13 -8.19 2.82 3.71
C ARG A 13 -8.01 1.46 4.39
N ILE A 14 -7.01 0.70 3.95
CA ILE A 14 -6.76 -0.67 4.39
C ILE A 14 -5.39 -0.73 5.06
N CYS A 15 -5.35 -1.24 6.29
CA CYS A 15 -4.09 -1.57 6.97
C CYS A 15 -3.83 -3.08 6.83
N LEU A 16 -2.75 -3.44 6.12
CA LEU A 16 -2.40 -4.83 5.86
C LEU A 16 -1.25 -5.28 6.75
N ILE A 17 -1.50 -6.30 7.57
CA ILE A 17 -0.50 -6.96 8.39
C ILE A 17 -0.06 -8.25 7.67
N GLY A 18 1.24 -8.52 7.63
CA GLY A 18 1.77 -9.72 6.97
C GLY A 18 1.99 -9.55 5.46
N ALA A 19 2.12 -8.31 4.97
CA ALA A 19 2.42 -8.01 3.58
C ALA A 19 3.72 -8.65 3.04
N ASN A 20 4.64 -9.07 3.94
CA ASN A 20 5.88 -9.76 3.57
C ASN A 20 5.69 -11.27 3.27
N GLY A 21 4.51 -11.82 3.51
CA GLY A 21 4.18 -13.18 3.08
C GLY A 21 3.89 -13.23 1.58
N GLN A 22 3.97 -14.42 0.98
CA GLN A 22 3.71 -14.62 -0.45
C GLN A 22 2.33 -14.08 -0.87
N ILE A 23 1.30 -14.35 -0.06
CA ILE A 23 -0.07 -13.86 -0.29
C ILE A 23 -0.15 -12.35 -0.05
N GLY A 24 0.53 -11.84 0.98
CA GLY A 24 0.56 -10.42 1.33
C GLY A 24 1.10 -9.56 0.20
N HIS A 25 2.18 -10.00 -0.46
CA HIS A 25 2.75 -9.32 -1.62
C HIS A 25 1.75 -9.23 -2.79
N HIS A 26 1.04 -10.32 -3.09
CA HIS A 26 0.02 -10.30 -4.14
C HIS A 26 -1.14 -9.36 -3.80
N LEU A 27 -1.61 -9.37 -2.55
CA LEU A 27 -2.72 -8.53 -2.11
C LEU A 27 -2.37 -7.04 -2.15
N VAL A 28 -1.16 -6.68 -1.72
CA VAL A 28 -0.62 -5.33 -1.86
C VAL A 28 -0.67 -4.86 -3.30
N ASN A 29 -0.17 -5.67 -4.23
CA ASN A 29 -0.12 -5.30 -5.64
C ASN A 29 -1.53 -5.14 -6.23
N LEU A 30 -2.47 -6.02 -5.88
CA LEU A 30 -3.85 -5.92 -6.34
C LEU A 30 -4.54 -4.65 -5.86
N LEU A 31 -4.37 -4.32 -4.57
CA LEU A 31 -5.02 -3.15 -3.97
C LEU A 31 -4.38 -1.83 -4.42
N SER A 32 -3.06 -1.80 -4.59
CA SER A 32 -2.33 -0.57 -5.00
C SER A 32 -2.56 -0.20 -6.47
N ASN A 33 -3.05 -1.14 -7.30
CA ASN A 33 -3.38 -0.89 -8.71
C ASN A 33 -4.81 -0.34 -8.91
N ASN A 34 -5.58 -0.14 -7.84
CA ASN A 34 -6.93 0.38 -7.92
C ASN A 34 -7.06 1.65 -7.07
N ASP A 35 -7.43 2.75 -7.72
CA ASP A 35 -7.56 4.09 -7.12
C ASP A 35 -8.63 4.17 -6.01
N GLU A 36 -9.50 3.16 -5.89
CA GLU A 36 -10.52 3.09 -4.83
C GLU A 36 -9.92 2.70 -3.47
N TYR A 37 -8.74 2.06 -3.43
CA TYR A 37 -8.12 1.54 -2.21
C TYR A 37 -6.78 2.20 -1.91
N SER A 38 -6.56 2.53 -0.64
CA SER A 38 -5.31 3.05 -0.10
C SER A 38 -4.83 2.02 0.89
N VAL A 39 -3.92 1.16 0.44
CA VAL A 39 -3.36 0.10 1.28
C VAL A 39 -2.06 0.56 1.93
N LYS A 40 -1.96 0.29 3.22
CA LYS A 40 -0.77 0.58 4.03
C LYS A 40 -0.29 -0.69 4.70
N ALA A 41 0.92 -1.11 4.37
CA ALA A 41 1.50 -2.33 4.91
C ALA A 41 2.25 -2.07 6.23
N MET A 42 1.79 -2.70 7.32
CA MET A 42 2.51 -2.73 8.58
C MET A 42 3.61 -3.78 8.54
N VAL A 43 4.84 -3.34 8.82
CA VAL A 43 6.03 -4.18 8.90
C VAL A 43 6.69 -4.05 10.26
N ARG A 44 7.27 -5.13 10.75
CA ARG A 44 7.94 -5.15 12.06
C ARG A 44 9.39 -4.63 11.98
N LYS A 45 10.00 -4.71 10.80
CA LYS A 45 11.40 -4.35 10.54
C LYS A 45 11.50 -3.33 9.40
N GLU A 46 12.53 -2.48 9.45
CA GLU A 46 12.72 -1.40 8.48
C GLU A 46 13.18 -1.90 7.10
N GLU A 47 13.90 -3.02 7.03
CA GLU A 47 14.34 -3.59 5.74
C GLU A 47 13.15 -4.10 4.92
N GLN A 48 12.18 -4.71 5.61
CA GLN A 48 10.89 -5.09 5.03
C GLN A 48 10.13 -3.86 4.53
N ALA A 49 10.34 -2.73 5.19
CA ALA A 49 9.76 -1.47 4.80
C ALA A 49 10.31 -1.02 3.43
N LYS A 50 11.62 -1.14 3.22
CA LYS A 50 12.27 -0.74 1.98
C LYS A 50 11.82 -1.57 0.78
N ALA A 51 11.75 -2.90 0.92
CA ALA A 51 11.34 -3.80 -0.16
C ALA A 51 9.90 -3.54 -0.67
N LEU A 52 9.00 -3.16 0.23
CA LEU A 52 7.61 -2.83 -0.11
C LEU A 52 7.45 -1.38 -0.65
N ARG A 53 8.37 -0.45 -0.34
CA ARG A 53 8.39 0.91 -0.95
C ARG A 53 8.74 0.87 -2.43
N GLU A 54 9.66 -0.02 -2.81
CA GLU A 54 10.01 -0.25 -4.21
C GLU A 54 8.81 -0.77 -5.04
N ASN A 55 7.78 -1.29 -4.37
CA ASN A 55 6.54 -1.77 -4.99
C ASN A 55 5.38 -0.73 -4.96
N GLY A 56 5.62 0.53 -4.58
CA GLY A 56 4.61 1.59 -4.66
C GLY A 56 3.63 1.70 -3.48
N VAL A 57 3.92 1.06 -2.35
CA VAL A 57 3.06 1.11 -1.15
C VAL A 57 3.41 2.29 -0.27
N ASP A 58 2.49 3.25 -0.14
CA ASP A 58 2.65 4.37 0.78
C ASP A 58 2.49 3.93 2.24
N ARG A 59 3.23 4.57 3.15
CA ARG A 59 3.21 4.27 4.59
C ARG A 59 3.07 5.51 5.44
N SER A 60 2.18 5.40 6.42
CA SER A 60 2.25 6.11 7.70
C SER A 60 2.66 5.19 8.86
#